data_AF-A0A7C5C6F4-F1
#
_entry.id   AF-A0A7C5C6F4-F1
#
_cell.length_a   1.000
_cell.length_b   1.000
_cell.length_c   1.000
_cell.angle_alpha   90.00
_cell.angle_beta   90.00
_cell.angle_gamma   90.00
#
_symmetry.space_group_name_H-M   'P 1'
#
loop_
_entity.id
_entity.type
_entity.pdbx_description
1 polymer ?
#
loop_
_entity_poly.entity_id
_entity_poly.type
_entity_poly.pdbx_seq_one_letter_code
_entity_poly.pdbx_strand_id
1 'polypeptide(L)'
;MLTGEYAILHGALGIAFPINKGQKMLVKNARGSDLIWEALDENGEVWFDAQISLYDFSAVKTSDPEIATRLQHILKSAVRLNSEFLSTWSGFKVETQLEFPVYWGAGSSSTLISMIADWAYINPFHLHFAVSNGSGYDIAAAKADRPILYKIKED
;
A
#
# COMPACT_ATOMS: atom_id res chain seq x y z
N MET A 1 5.45 -2.84 -16.34
CA MET A 1 6.67 -2.01 -16.27
C MET A 1 7.29 -1.91 -17.66
N LEU A 2 7.11 -0.79 -18.38
CA LEU A 2 7.85 -0.47 -19.61
C LEU A 2 8.95 0.53 -19.24
N THR A 3 10.14 -0.01 -18.94
CA THR A 3 11.48 0.64 -18.98
C THR A 3 11.74 2.01 -18.31
N GLY A 4 10.76 2.67 -17.67
CA GLY A 4 10.90 4.06 -17.20
C GLY A 4 11.29 4.25 -15.73
N GLU A 5 11.03 3.28 -14.84
CA GLU A 5 11.15 3.50 -13.39
C GLU A 5 12.60 3.77 -12.92
N TYR A 6 13.56 3.04 -13.49
CA TYR A 6 14.98 3.22 -13.20
C TYR A 6 15.51 4.56 -13.73
N ALA A 7 14.99 5.05 -14.86
CA ALA A 7 15.42 6.32 -15.42
C ALA A 7 14.82 7.52 -14.65
N ILE A 8 13.59 7.39 -14.14
CA ILE A 8 12.92 8.43 -13.35
C ILE A 8 13.62 8.65 -12.01
N LEU A 9 14.13 7.58 -11.37
CA LEU A 9 14.99 7.68 -10.18
C LEU A 9 16.26 8.52 -10.42
N HIS A 10 16.70 8.63 -11.68
CA HIS A 10 17.85 9.44 -12.10
C HIS A 10 17.44 10.73 -12.85
N GLY A 11 16.22 11.23 -12.62
CA GLY A 11 15.77 12.54 -13.13
C GLY A 11 15.28 12.56 -14.59
N ALA A 12 15.10 11.40 -15.22
CA ALA A 12 14.52 11.30 -16.55
C ALA A 12 13.00 11.57 -16.54
N LEU A 13 12.51 12.07 -17.68
CA LEU A 13 11.08 12.30 -17.90
C LEU A 13 10.37 10.97 -18.18
N GLY A 14 9.46 10.57 -17.31
CA GLY A 14 8.63 9.37 -17.47
C GLY A 14 7.21 9.70 -17.94
N ILE A 15 6.66 8.91 -18.86
CA ILE A 15 5.23 8.98 -19.22
C ILE A 15 4.47 8.02 -18.31
N ALA A 16 3.59 8.52 -17.44
CA ALA A 16 2.72 7.74 -16.56
C ALA A 16 1.38 7.44 -17.24
N PHE A 17 1.10 6.15 -17.45
CA PHE A 17 -0.20 5.70 -17.95
C PHE A 17 -1.17 5.49 -16.78
N PRO A 18 -2.44 5.92 -16.88
CA PRO A 18 -3.45 5.67 -15.86
C PRO A 18 -3.67 4.16 -15.71
N ILE A 19 -3.33 3.62 -14.54
CA ILE A 19 -3.56 2.21 -14.22
C ILE A 19 -4.91 2.14 -13.49
N ASN A 20 -5.96 1.68 -14.18
CA ASN A 20 -7.22 1.35 -13.52
C ASN A 20 -6.94 0.22 -12.52
N LYS A 21 -7.20 0.51 -11.24
CA LYS A 21 -6.72 -0.22 -10.06
C LYS A 21 -7.17 -1.68 -10.03
N GLY A 22 -6.25 -2.61 -10.29
CA GLY A 22 -6.47 -4.06 -10.16
C GLY A 22 -6.32 -4.60 -8.72
N GLN A 23 -6.59 -3.79 -7.69
CA GLN A 23 -6.58 -4.25 -6.30
C GLN A 23 -7.67 -3.51 -5.51
N LYS A 24 -8.40 -4.24 -4.68
CA LYS A 24 -9.46 -3.73 -3.79
C LYS A 24 -9.05 -3.90 -2.33
N MET A 25 -9.55 -3.02 -1.47
CA MET A 25 -9.42 -3.11 -0.02
C MET A 25 -10.75 -2.83 0.65
N LEU A 26 -11.14 -3.69 1.57
CA LEU A 26 -12.34 -3.59 2.38
C LEU A 26 -11.95 -3.59 3.85
N VAL A 27 -12.36 -2.55 4.58
CA VAL A 27 -12.11 -2.43 6.02
C VAL A 27 -13.42 -2.53 6.77
N LYS A 28 -13.48 -3.40 7.78
CA LYS A 28 -14.62 -3.56 8.67
C LYS A 28 -14.18 -3.42 10.12
N ASN A 29 -15.02 -2.80 10.95
CA ASN A 29 -14.83 -2.84 12.39
C ASN A 29 -15.08 -4.27 12.90
N ALA A 30 -14.21 -4.73 13.79
CA ALA A 30 -14.30 -6.03 14.44
C ALA A 30 -14.27 -5.87 15.96
N ARG A 31 -14.68 -6.93 16.68
CA ARG A 31 -14.49 -7.00 18.13
C ARG A 31 -13.07 -7.48 18.41
N GLY A 32 -12.43 -6.91 19.43
CA GLY A 32 -11.07 -7.27 19.85
C GLY A 32 -10.12 -6.08 19.84
N SER A 33 -8.83 -6.35 19.98
CA SER A 33 -7.74 -5.36 20.05
C SER A 33 -6.78 -5.41 18.85
N ASP A 34 -7.09 -6.27 17.86
CA ASP A 34 -6.13 -6.63 16.81
C ASP A 34 -6.69 -6.31 15.43
N LEU A 35 -5.77 -6.11 14.50
CA LEU A 35 -6.01 -5.97 13.08
C LEU A 35 -5.85 -7.35 12.42
N ILE A 36 -6.95 -7.92 11.92
CA ILE A 36 -6.92 -9.15 11.13
C ILE A 36 -6.83 -8.76 9.65
N TRP A 37 -5.79 -9.23 8.98
CA TRP A 37 -5.53 -8.97 7.58
C TRP A 37 -5.64 -10.25 6.78
N GLU A 38 -6.43 -10.23 5.71
CA GLU A 38 -6.52 -11.31 4.71
C GLU A 38 -6.30 -10.72 3.32
N ALA A 39 -5.41 -11.30 2.53
CA ALA A 39 -5.16 -10.92 1.16
C ALA A 39 -5.51 -12.08 0.22
N LEU A 40 -6.39 -11.78 -0.72
CA LEU A 40 -6.93 -12.68 -1.72
C LEU A 40 -6.25 -12.46 -3.07
N ASP A 41 -6.07 -13.53 -3.81
CA ASP A 41 -5.52 -13.51 -5.17
C ASP A 41 -6.65 -13.20 -6.17
N GLU A 42 -6.33 -13.26 -7.47
CA GLU A 42 -7.31 -13.07 -8.54
C GLU A 42 -8.45 -14.10 -8.55
N ASN A 43 -8.23 -15.28 -7.95
CA ASN A 43 -9.20 -16.37 -7.85
C ASN A 43 -10.03 -16.29 -6.56
N GLY A 44 -9.70 -15.38 -5.65
CA GLY A 44 -10.32 -15.26 -4.33
C GLY A 44 -9.73 -16.22 -3.28
N GLU A 45 -8.59 -16.85 -3.56
CA GLU A 45 -7.88 -17.69 -2.61
C GLU A 45 -6.96 -16.84 -1.72
N VAL A 46 -6.87 -17.18 -0.43
CA VAL A 46 -5.99 -16.47 0.51
C VAL A 46 -4.54 -16.81 0.17
N TRP A 47 -3.76 -15.81 -0.23
CA TRP A 47 -2.32 -15.94 -0.47
C TRP A 47 -1.48 -15.32 0.66
N PHE A 48 -2.08 -14.46 1.49
CA PHE A 48 -1.44 -13.91 2.68
C PHE A 48 -2.47 -13.63 3.79
N ASP A 49 -2.12 -13.95 5.02
CA ASP A 49 -2.90 -13.60 6.20
C ASP A 49 -2.00 -13.19 7.36
N ALA A 50 -2.47 -12.25 8.17
CA ALA A 50 -1.78 -11.83 9.38
C ALA A 50 -2.75 -11.33 10.46
N GLN A 51 -2.38 -11.58 11.71
CA GLN A 51 -2.96 -10.95 12.90
C GLN A 51 -1.93 -9.95 13.43
N ILE A 52 -2.28 -8.67 13.41
CA ILE A 52 -1.39 -7.56 13.76
C ILE A 52 -1.91 -6.88 15.04
N SER A 53 -1.02 -6.69 16.00
CA SER A 53 -1.31 -5.97 17.24
C SER A 53 -1.51 -4.48 16.96
N LEU A 54 -2.61 -3.86 17.41
CA LEU A 54 -2.79 -2.40 17.29
C LEU A 54 -1.90 -1.60 18.25
N TYR A 55 -1.26 -2.25 19.23
CA TYR A 55 -0.38 -1.57 20.18
C TYR A 55 0.96 -1.15 19.54
N ASP A 56 1.57 -2.04 18.74
CA ASP A 56 2.90 -1.84 18.17
C ASP A 56 3.02 -2.26 16.70
N PHE A 57 1.90 -2.62 16.07
CA PHE A 57 1.81 -3.12 14.70
C PHE A 57 2.66 -4.37 14.45
N SER A 58 3.08 -5.09 15.50
CA SER A 58 3.79 -6.37 15.33
C SER A 58 2.84 -7.46 14.86
N ALA A 59 3.35 -8.39 14.05
CA ALA A 59 2.61 -9.56 13.65
C ALA A 59 2.58 -10.57 14.81
N VAL A 60 1.40 -10.80 15.37
CA VAL A 60 1.13 -11.85 16.35
C VAL A 60 1.11 -13.22 15.67
N LYS A 61 0.52 -13.28 14.47
CA LYS A 61 0.52 -14.43 13.56
C LYS A 61 0.63 -13.92 12.14
N THR A 62 1.29 -14.69 11.28
CA THR A 62 1.40 -14.38 9.85
C THR A 62 1.71 -15.64 9.06
N SER A 63 1.21 -15.72 7.83
CA SER A 63 1.63 -16.72 6.86
C SER A 63 2.99 -16.39 6.22
N ASP A 64 3.38 -15.11 6.21
CA ASP A 64 4.64 -14.63 5.64
C ASP A 64 5.25 -13.50 6.52
N PRO A 65 6.37 -13.75 7.21
CA PRO A 65 7.04 -12.75 8.05
C PRO A 65 7.58 -11.53 7.31
N GLU A 66 8.05 -11.69 6.07
CA GLU A 66 8.63 -10.59 5.29
C GLU A 66 7.53 -9.60 4.86
N ILE A 67 6.41 -10.13 4.35
CA ILE A 67 5.25 -9.32 3.99
C ILE A 67 4.67 -8.63 5.22
N ALA A 68 4.55 -9.34 6.34
CA ALA A 68 4.04 -8.76 7.57
C ALA A 68 4.95 -7.64 8.12
N THR A 69 6.26 -7.79 8.03
CA THR A 69 7.22 -6.74 8.42
C THR A 69 7.06 -5.49 7.55
N ARG A 70 6.85 -5.68 6.25
CA ARG A 70 6.60 -4.57 5.32
C ARG A 70 5.27 -3.88 5.64
N LEU A 71 4.21 -4.64 5.88
CA LEU A 71 2.90 -4.11 6.27
C LEU A 71 2.97 -3.34 7.59
N GLN A 72 3.69 -3.87 8.60
CA GLN A 72 3.98 -3.18 9.85
C GLN A 72 4.66 -1.84 9.60
N HIS A 73 5.68 -1.79 8.74
CA HIS A 73 6.38 -0.55 8.42
C HIS A 73 5.44 0.48 7.80
N ILE A 74 4.57 0.05 6.87
CA ILE A 74 3.58 0.94 6.23
C ILE A 74 2.59 1.50 7.25
N LEU A 75 2.01 0.65 8.10
CA LEU A 75 1.05 1.06 9.11
C LEU A 75 1.67 2.03 10.13
N LYS A 76 2.89 1.74 10.61
CA LYS A 76 3.63 2.65 11.50
C LYS A 76 3.87 4.02 10.87
N SER A 77 4.27 4.05 9.60
CA SER A 77 4.48 5.32 8.89
C SER A 77 3.17 6.07 8.65
N ALA A 78 2.06 5.37 8.41
CA ALA A 78 0.74 6.00 8.30
C ALA A 78 0.30 6.64 9.63
N VAL A 79 0.48 5.96 10.76
CA VAL A 79 0.19 6.51 12.09
C VAL A 79 1.07 7.72 12.41
N ARG A 80 2.33 7.74 11.97
CA ARG A 80 3.20 8.92 12.13
C ARG A 80 2.71 10.12 11.33
N LEU A 81 2.05 9.89 10.20
CA LEU A 81 1.50 10.95 9.34
C LEU A 81 0.10 11.39 9.78
N ASN A 82 -0.66 10.52 10.45
CA ASN A 82 -1.92 10.85 11.11
C ASN A 82 -2.07 10.05 12.41
N SER A 83 -1.89 10.70 13.56
CA SER A 83 -1.96 10.05 14.88
C SER A 83 -3.38 9.61 15.29
N GLU A 84 -4.42 10.08 14.61
CA GLU A 84 -5.79 9.60 14.82
C GLU A 84 -6.05 8.27 14.10
N PHE A 85 -5.23 7.92 13.10
CA PHE A 85 -5.35 6.67 12.37
C PHE A 85 -5.14 5.47 13.31
N LEU A 86 -6.13 4.58 13.37
CA LEU A 86 -6.14 3.40 14.26
C LEU A 86 -5.99 3.73 15.75
N SER A 87 -6.28 4.98 16.16
CA SER A 87 -6.22 5.42 17.56
C SER A 87 -7.33 4.84 18.44
N THR A 88 -8.39 4.32 17.80
CA THR A 88 -9.47 3.61 18.48
C THR A 88 -9.04 2.18 18.79
N TRP A 89 -9.11 1.78 20.06
CA TRP A 89 -8.86 0.41 20.54
C TRP A 89 -9.98 -0.58 20.14
N SER A 90 -10.42 -0.50 18.88
CA SER A 90 -11.35 -1.41 18.25
C SER A 90 -10.59 -2.25 17.24
N GLY A 91 -10.79 -3.56 17.28
CA GLY A 91 -10.24 -4.45 16.26
C GLY A 91 -10.75 -4.08 14.87
N PHE A 92 -9.96 -4.41 13.86
CA PHE A 92 -10.32 -4.20 12.46
C PHE A 92 -10.13 -5.50 11.69
N LYS A 93 -10.99 -5.75 10.72
CA LYS A 93 -10.76 -6.76 9.69
C LYS A 93 -10.52 -6.06 8.36
N VAL A 94 -9.36 -6.29 7.77
CA VAL A 94 -8.97 -5.77 6.46
C VAL A 94 -8.84 -6.94 5.50
N GLU A 95 -9.55 -6.81 4.39
CA GLU A 95 -9.48 -7.77 3.28
C GLU A 95 -8.97 -7.02 2.06
N THR A 96 -7.92 -7.52 1.41
CA THR A 96 -7.49 -7.05 0.11
C THR A 96 -7.71 -8.13 -0.94
N GLN A 97 -8.00 -7.74 -2.17
CA GLN A 97 -8.13 -8.67 -3.28
C GLN A 97 -7.41 -8.12 -4.50
N LEU A 98 -6.53 -8.92 -5.09
CA LEU A 98 -5.89 -8.63 -6.37
C LEU A 98 -6.82 -9.04 -7.52
N GLU A 99 -6.74 -8.31 -8.63
CA GLU A 99 -7.42 -8.63 -9.89
C GLU A 99 -6.40 -9.13 -10.95
N PHE A 100 -5.16 -9.37 -10.52
CA PHE A 100 -4.06 -9.85 -11.35
C PHE A 100 -3.15 -10.79 -10.55
N PRO A 101 -2.36 -11.65 -11.22
CA PRO A 101 -1.53 -12.64 -10.54
C PRO A 101 -0.52 -12.04 -9.56
N VAL A 102 -0.44 -12.63 -8.36
CA VAL A 102 0.45 -12.21 -7.27
C VAL A 102 1.91 -12.01 -7.72
N TYR A 103 2.39 -12.88 -8.63
CA TYR A 103 3.78 -12.87 -9.12
C TYR A 103 4.10 -11.76 -10.14
N TRP A 104 3.12 -11.00 -10.62
CA TRP A 104 3.38 -9.94 -11.61
C TRP A 104 4.16 -8.75 -11.06
N GLY A 105 4.32 -8.63 -9.73
CA GLY A 105 5.19 -7.64 -9.08
C GLY A 105 4.88 -6.16 -9.40
N ALA A 106 3.86 -5.90 -10.21
CA ALA A 106 3.57 -4.60 -10.79
C ALA A 106 2.73 -3.79 -9.80
N GLY A 107 3.35 -2.81 -9.13
CA GLY A 107 2.63 -1.76 -8.42
C GLY A 107 1.72 -2.20 -7.25
N SER A 108 1.71 -3.48 -6.85
CA SER A 108 0.90 -3.97 -5.72
C SER A 108 1.28 -3.25 -4.42
N SER A 109 2.56 -2.96 -4.25
CA SER A 109 3.07 -2.19 -3.11
C SER A 109 2.62 -0.73 -3.14
N SER A 110 2.73 -0.05 -4.30
CA SER A 110 2.31 1.34 -4.47
C SER A 110 0.79 1.50 -4.37
N THR A 111 0.03 0.51 -4.85
CA THR A 111 -1.43 0.44 -4.75
C THR A 111 -1.86 0.22 -3.30
N LEU A 112 -1.24 -0.72 -2.59
CA LEU A 112 -1.46 -0.92 -1.16
C LEU A 112 -1.16 0.35 -0.34
N ILE A 113 -0.04 1.00 -0.63
CA ILE A 113 0.32 2.30 -0.01
C ILE A 113 -0.77 3.33 -0.29
N SER A 114 -1.26 3.44 -1.52
CA SER A 114 -2.35 4.37 -1.84
C SER A 114 -3.62 4.06 -1.06
N MET A 115 -4.02 2.78 -0.97
CA MET A 115 -5.24 2.39 -0.25
C MET A 115 -5.12 2.63 1.25
N ILE A 116 -3.97 2.36 1.86
CA ILE A 116 -3.72 2.65 3.28
C ILE A 116 -3.69 4.16 3.51
N ALA A 117 -3.11 4.95 2.60
CA ALA A 117 -3.13 6.40 2.70
C ALA A 117 -4.56 6.96 2.65
N ASP A 118 -5.41 6.42 1.76
CA ASP A 118 -6.83 6.77 1.69
C ASP A 118 -7.56 6.39 2.99
N TRP A 119 -7.29 5.19 3.53
CA TRP A 119 -7.86 4.74 4.82
C TRP A 119 -7.42 5.62 6.00
N ALA A 120 -6.18 6.08 6.00
CA ALA A 120 -5.61 6.95 7.02
C ALA A 120 -5.91 8.44 6.78
N TYR A 121 -6.62 8.81 5.72
CA TYR A 121 -6.87 10.21 5.32
C TYR A 121 -5.59 11.05 5.18
N ILE A 122 -4.53 10.46 4.62
CA ILE A 122 -3.22 11.12 4.39
C ILE A 122 -2.87 11.16 2.91
N ASN A 123 -1.90 12.01 2.56
CA ASN A 123 -1.40 12.08 1.18
C ASN A 123 -0.60 10.79 0.83
N PRO A 124 -0.98 10.03 -0.21
CA PRO A 124 -0.29 8.80 -0.60
C PRO A 124 1.17 9.01 -0.99
N PHE A 125 1.54 10.18 -1.51
CA PHE A 125 2.95 10.50 -1.80
C PHE A 125 3.78 10.60 -0.53
N HIS A 126 3.24 11.21 0.53
CA HIS A 126 3.95 11.31 1.81
C HIS A 126 4.16 9.92 2.42
N LEU A 127 3.13 9.06 2.38
CA LEU A 127 3.27 7.69 2.87
C LEU A 127 4.28 6.89 2.05
N HIS A 128 4.27 7.02 0.73
CA HIS A 128 5.21 6.34 -0.16
C HIS A 128 6.65 6.68 0.13
N PHE A 129 6.99 7.98 0.16
CA PHE A 129 8.36 8.41 0.44
C PHE A 129 8.80 8.10 1.88
N ALA A 130 7.85 7.89 2.81
CA ALA A 130 8.15 7.45 4.17
C ALA A 130 8.47 5.94 4.27
N VAL A 131 8.05 5.13 3.30
CA VAL A 131 8.16 3.65 3.36
C VAL A 131 8.95 3.04 2.20
N SER A 132 9.27 3.83 1.18
CA SER A 132 9.91 3.42 -0.05
C SER A 132 10.83 4.52 -0.57
N ASN A 133 11.95 4.11 -1.16
CA ASN A 133 12.81 4.97 -1.99
C ASN A 133 12.39 4.95 -3.47
N GLY A 134 11.16 4.51 -3.76
CA GLY A 134 10.59 4.52 -5.09
C GLY A 134 10.42 5.94 -5.63
N SER A 135 10.30 6.04 -6.95
CA SER A 135 10.18 7.34 -7.62
C SER A 135 8.85 8.07 -7.35
N GLY A 136 7.85 7.42 -6.74
CA GLY A 136 6.49 7.94 -6.65
C GLY A 136 5.70 7.88 -7.96
N TYR A 137 6.30 7.39 -9.05
CA TYR A 137 5.69 7.32 -10.38
C TYR A 137 4.38 6.52 -10.38
N ASP A 138 4.35 5.36 -9.74
CA ASP A 138 3.13 4.52 -9.66
C ASP A 138 1.96 5.23 -9.00
N ILE A 139 2.24 6.09 -8.01
CA ILE A 139 1.20 6.87 -7.32
C ILE A 139 0.72 8.01 -8.20
N ALA A 140 1.62 8.67 -8.92
CA ALA A 140 1.25 9.67 -9.90
C ALA A 140 0.40 9.06 -11.02
N ALA A 141 0.77 7.88 -11.52
CA ALA A 141 0.01 7.11 -12.50
C ALA A 141 -1.37 6.70 -11.97
N ALA A 142 -1.47 6.24 -10.71
CA ALA A 142 -2.74 5.84 -10.09
C ALA A 142 -3.71 6.99 -9.81
N LYS A 143 -3.23 8.24 -9.72
CA LYS A 143 -4.07 9.44 -9.49
C LYS A 143 -4.36 10.22 -10.76
N ALA A 144 -3.80 9.85 -11.91
CA ALA A 144 -3.95 10.59 -13.14
C ALA A 144 -5.17 10.09 -13.94
N ASP A 145 -6.04 11.00 -14.38
CA ASP A 145 -7.17 10.67 -15.27
C ASP A 145 -6.77 10.61 -16.76
N ARG A 146 -5.54 11.03 -17.07
CA ARG A 146 -4.95 11.10 -18.42
C ARG A 146 -3.48 10.76 -18.34
N PRO A 147 -2.81 10.39 -19.45
CA PRO A 147 -1.36 10.23 -19.45
C PRO A 147 -0.69 11.52 -18.95
N ILE A 148 0.17 11.39 -17.93
CA ILE A 148 0.92 12.52 -17.37
C ILE A 148 2.41 12.36 -17.61
N LEU A 149 3.11 13.47 -17.77
CA LEU A 149 4.56 13.52 -17.69
C LEU A 149 4.96 13.68 -16.23
N TYR A 150 5.73 12.74 -15.71
CA TYR A 150 6.22 12.74 -14.34
C TYR A 150 7.74 12.93 -14.33
N LYS A 151 8.22 13.82 -13.45
CA LYS A 151 9.65 14.04 -13.20
C LYS A 151 9.85 14.31 -11.71
N ILE A 152 10.83 13.64 -11.11
CA ILE A 152 11.32 13.97 -9.77
C ILE A 152 12.05 15.31 -9.88
N LYS A 153 11.63 16.30 -9.09
CA LYS A 153 12.36 17.54 -8.92
C LYS A 153 13.29 17.35 -7.72
N GLU A 154 14.59 17.24 -7.97
CA GLU A 154 15.57 17.54 -6.93
C GLU A 154 15.56 19.07 -6.74
N ASP A 155 15.47 19.51 -5.48
CA ASP A 155 15.72 20.90 -5.10
C ASP A 155 17.23 21.22 -5.16
#